data_AF-A0AAN5CIT6-F1
#
_entry.id   AF-A0AAN5CIT6-F1
#
_cell.length_a   1.000
_cell.length_b   1.000
_cell.length_c   1.000
_cell.angle_alpha   90.00
_cell.angle_beta   90.00
_cell.angle_gamma   90.00
#
_symmetry.space_group_name_H-M   'P 1'
#
loop_
_entity.id
_entity.type
_entity.pdbx_description
1 polymer ?
#
loop_
_entity_poly.entity_id
_entity_poly.type
_entity_poly.pdbx_seq_one_letter_code
_entity_poly.pdbx_strand_id
1 'polypeptide(L)'
;PSPIVLFHGNQRGKNSIAMADPKPTPEMIEKFKAGRVTLKANPTILDASIAKLSAAAQEPAKKFRDLMLSDEEDLAKFHATGIAIKEGLSDDVKKELEVHKQEVTKLLGLPAGPA
;
A
#
# COMPACT_ATOMS: atom_id res chain seq x y z
N PRO A 1 -57.40 14.05 25.40
CA PRO A 1 -56.27 14.91 24.96
C PRO A 1 -55.26 14.99 26.11
N SER A 2 -54.18 14.20 26.03
CA SER A 2 -53.14 14.14 27.06
C SER A 2 -51.81 14.58 26.43
N PRO A 3 -50.98 15.37 27.14
CA PRO A 3 -49.75 15.92 26.58
C PRO A 3 -48.65 14.86 26.50
N ILE A 4 -47.93 14.90 25.38
CA ILE A 4 -46.77 14.08 25.08
C ILE A 4 -45.63 14.47 26.02
N VAL A 5 -45.14 13.51 26.80
CA VAL A 5 -43.95 13.63 27.64
C VAL A 5 -42.72 13.67 26.72
N LEU A 6 -42.06 14.83 26.68
CA LEU A 6 -40.82 15.05 25.95
C LEU A 6 -39.66 14.40 26.73
N PHE A 7 -39.32 13.15 26.39
CA PHE A 7 -38.12 12.50 26.90
C PHE A 7 -36.88 13.14 26.26
N HIS A 8 -36.17 13.99 27.02
CA HIS A 8 -34.80 14.39 26.72
C HIS A 8 -33.84 13.24 27.02
N GLY A 9 -33.68 12.34 26.04
CA GLY A 9 -32.65 11.31 26.01
C GLY A 9 -31.33 11.87 25.51
N ASN A 10 -30.48 12.27 26.45
CA ASN A 10 -29.04 12.54 26.31
C ASN A 10 -28.32 11.48 25.45
N GLN A 11 -28.02 11.78 24.19
CA GLN A 11 -27.06 11.01 23.40
C GLN A 11 -25.64 11.56 23.64
N ARG A 12 -25.05 11.14 24.77
CA ARG A 12 -23.59 11.08 24.88
C ARG A 12 -23.08 9.87 24.09
N GLY A 13 -22.06 10.12 23.29
CA GLY A 13 -20.98 9.16 23.10
C GLY A 13 -21.18 8.15 22.00
N LYS A 14 -20.98 8.57 20.76
CA LYS A 14 -20.20 7.82 19.77
C LYS A 14 -19.37 8.80 18.93
N ASN A 15 -18.40 9.45 19.58
CA ASN A 15 -17.14 9.77 18.90
C ASN A 15 -16.46 8.43 18.60
N SER A 16 -17.00 7.69 17.64
CA SER A 16 -16.21 6.70 16.92
C SER A 16 -15.29 7.53 16.04
N ILE A 17 -14.15 7.90 16.63
CA ILE A 17 -12.89 8.18 15.95
C ILE A 17 -12.85 7.30 14.70
N ALA A 18 -13.29 7.87 13.57
CA ALA A 18 -12.90 7.39 12.28
C ALA A 18 -11.39 7.56 12.30
N MET A 19 -10.66 6.47 12.56
CA MET A 19 -9.27 6.38 12.15
C MET A 19 -9.32 6.50 10.64
N ALA A 20 -9.31 7.74 10.17
CA ALA A 20 -9.09 8.06 8.78
C ALA A 20 -7.71 7.51 8.51
N ASP A 21 -7.64 6.37 7.81
CA ASP A 21 -6.44 5.97 7.10
C ASP A 21 -5.87 7.25 6.47
N PRO A 22 -4.59 7.60 6.73
CA PRO A 22 -4.04 8.85 6.24
C PRO A 22 -4.21 8.84 4.72
N LYS A 23 -5.18 9.61 4.21
CA LYS A 23 -5.38 9.76 2.78
C LYS A 23 -4.03 10.20 2.22
N PRO A 24 -3.46 9.49 1.24
CA PRO A 24 -2.16 9.87 0.73
C PRO A 24 -2.25 11.30 0.22
N THR A 25 -1.26 12.11 0.61
CA THR A 25 -1.21 13.50 0.21
C THR A 25 -1.10 13.58 -1.33
N PRO A 26 -1.52 14.70 -1.95
CA PRO A 26 -1.36 14.91 -3.38
C PRO A 26 0.09 14.67 -3.83
N GLU A 27 1.07 15.13 -3.04
CA GLU A 27 2.49 14.90 -3.31
C GLU A 27 2.89 13.41 -3.30
N MET A 28 2.32 12.60 -2.41
CA MET A 28 2.56 11.15 -2.41
C MET A 28 1.96 10.48 -3.64
N ILE A 29 0.77 10.91 -4.06
CA ILE A 29 0.10 10.41 -5.26
C ILE A 29 0.90 10.77 -6.51
N GLU A 30 1.37 12.03 -6.63
CA GLU A 30 2.19 12.47 -7.75
C GLU A 30 3.50 11.70 -7.85
N LYS A 31 4.21 11.54 -6.72
CA LYS A 31 5.45 10.75 -6.72
C LYS A 31 5.18 9.27 -7.01
N PHE A 32 4.09 8.70 -6.52
CA PHE A 32 3.67 7.33 -6.85
C PHE A 32 3.39 7.16 -8.34
N LYS A 33 2.65 8.11 -8.95
CA LYS A 33 2.42 8.14 -10.39
C LYS A 33 3.73 8.28 -11.16
N ALA A 34 4.63 9.17 -10.74
CA ALA A 34 5.95 9.35 -11.35
C ALA A 34 6.80 8.07 -11.29
N GLY A 35 6.86 7.40 -10.13
CA GLY A 35 7.60 6.14 -10.00
C GLY A 35 6.99 5.01 -10.84
N ARG A 36 5.66 4.96 -11.00
CA ARG A 36 5.00 4.03 -11.92
C ARG A 36 5.29 4.35 -13.37
N VAL A 37 5.36 5.63 -13.75
CA VAL A 37 5.77 6.04 -15.10
C VAL A 37 7.21 5.57 -15.36
N THR A 38 8.13 5.76 -14.42
CA THR A 38 9.52 5.26 -14.53
C THR A 38 9.56 3.75 -14.65
N LEU A 39 8.77 3.02 -13.85
CA LEU A 39 8.71 1.57 -13.91
C LEU A 39 8.07 1.07 -15.21
N LYS A 40 7.02 1.73 -15.71
CA LYS A 40 6.39 1.40 -17.01
C LYS A 40 7.32 1.71 -18.19
N ALA A 41 8.12 2.77 -18.10
CA ALA A 41 9.10 3.12 -19.11
C ALA A 41 10.28 2.13 -19.14
N ASN A 42 10.64 1.54 -17.99
CA ASN A 42 11.64 0.49 -17.91
C ASN A 42 11.22 -0.63 -16.94
N PRO A 43 10.36 -1.57 -17.37
CA PRO A 43 9.86 -2.63 -16.49
C PRO A 43 10.96 -3.59 -16.02
N THR A 44 12.05 -3.68 -16.78
CA THR A 44 13.20 -4.55 -16.46
C THR A 44 14.13 -3.96 -15.40
N ILE A 45 13.91 -2.70 -14.99
CA ILE A 45 14.76 -2.03 -13.99
C ILE A 45 14.77 -2.75 -12.65
N LEU A 46 13.68 -3.48 -12.35
CA LEU A 46 13.56 -4.29 -11.13
C LEU A 46 14.03 -5.73 -11.33
N ASP A 47 14.13 -6.25 -12.55
CA ASP A 47 14.48 -7.66 -12.81
C ASP A 47 15.85 -8.02 -12.24
N ALA A 48 16.84 -7.13 -12.40
CA ALA A 48 18.17 -7.31 -11.83
C ALA A 48 18.17 -7.27 -10.28
N SER A 49 17.26 -6.51 -9.67
CA SER A 49 17.12 -6.42 -8.21
C SER A 49 16.34 -7.63 -7.66
N ILE A 50 15.30 -8.06 -8.37
CA ILE A 50 14.50 -9.25 -8.06
C ILE A 50 15.36 -10.50 -8.17
N ALA A 51 16.20 -10.62 -9.20
CA ALA A 51 17.09 -11.78 -9.39
C ALA A 51 18.12 -11.97 -8.26
N LYS A 52 18.41 -10.93 -7.48
CA LYS A 52 19.28 -11.01 -6.29
C LYS A 52 18.58 -11.57 -5.06
N LEU A 53 17.25 -11.64 -5.07
CA LEU A 53 16.47 -12.16 -3.96
C LEU A 53 16.52 -13.69 -3.93
N SER A 54 16.21 -14.27 -2.78
CA SER A 54 15.98 -15.70 -2.63
C SER A 54 14.88 -16.21 -3.56
N ALA A 55 14.96 -17.47 -3.97
CA ALA A 55 13.95 -18.07 -4.86
C ALA A 55 12.51 -17.93 -4.33
N ALA A 56 12.35 -17.98 -2.99
CA ALA A 56 11.07 -17.80 -2.32
C ALA A 56 10.57 -16.34 -2.35
N ALA A 57 11.48 -15.35 -2.39
CA ALA A 57 11.15 -13.93 -2.48
C ALA A 57 11.00 -13.42 -3.94
N GLN A 58 11.59 -14.11 -4.92
CA GLN A 58 11.51 -13.72 -6.32
C GLN A 58 10.08 -13.71 -6.86
N GLU A 59 9.30 -14.75 -6.58
CA GLU A 59 7.88 -14.85 -6.98
C GLU A 59 7.04 -13.67 -6.45
N PRO A 60 6.98 -13.40 -5.12
CA PRO A 60 6.22 -12.28 -4.60
C PRO A 60 6.77 -10.93 -5.06
N ALA A 61 8.09 -10.77 -5.26
CA ALA A 61 8.66 -9.53 -5.78
C ALA A 61 8.23 -9.24 -7.23
N LYS A 62 8.14 -10.27 -8.10
CA LYS A 62 7.57 -10.15 -9.44
C LYS A 62 6.10 -9.73 -9.39
N LYS A 63 5.30 -10.35 -8.50
CA LYS A 63 3.90 -9.96 -8.29
C LYS A 63 3.77 -8.50 -7.84
N PHE A 64 4.67 -8.00 -6.99
CA PHE A 64 4.72 -6.58 -6.61
C PHE A 64 5.07 -5.66 -7.79
N ARG A 65 6.06 -6.03 -8.61
CA ARG A 65 6.38 -5.31 -9.85
C ARG A 65 5.16 -5.26 -10.78
N ASP A 66 4.49 -6.38 -10.97
CA ASP A 66 3.32 -6.46 -11.85
C ASP A 66 2.15 -5.62 -11.30
N LEU A 67 1.95 -5.61 -9.98
CA LEU A 67 0.99 -4.73 -9.31
C LEU A 67 1.32 -3.25 -9.52
N MET A 68 2.60 -2.86 -9.47
CA MET A 68 3.04 -1.49 -9.76
C MET A 68 2.89 -1.13 -11.25
N LEU A 69 3.10 -2.08 -12.15
CA LEU A 69 2.92 -1.93 -13.60
C LEU A 69 1.46 -1.94 -14.03
N SER A 70 0.55 -2.44 -13.19
CA SER A 70 -0.90 -2.39 -13.40
C SER A 70 -1.39 -0.95 -13.68
N ASP A 71 -2.64 -0.80 -14.06
CA ASP A 71 -3.36 0.49 -14.06
C ASP A 71 -4.23 0.66 -12.81
N GLU A 72 -4.04 -0.17 -11.79
CA GLU A 72 -4.79 -0.08 -10.53
C GLU A 72 -4.52 1.26 -9.82
N GLU A 73 -5.47 2.18 -9.87
CA GLU A 73 -5.45 3.46 -9.16
C GLU A 73 -6.19 3.39 -7.80
N ASP A 74 -6.96 2.33 -7.55
CA ASP A 74 -7.63 2.12 -6.28
C ASP A 74 -6.60 1.70 -5.22
N LEU A 75 -6.24 2.65 -4.35
CA LEU A 75 -5.27 2.44 -3.28
C LEU A 75 -5.69 1.35 -2.30
N ALA A 76 -7.00 1.15 -2.07
CA ALA A 76 -7.49 0.11 -1.18
C ALA A 76 -7.28 -1.27 -1.81
N LYS A 77 -7.58 -1.42 -3.11
CA LYS A 77 -7.27 -2.66 -3.85
C LYS A 77 -5.77 -2.89 -4.00
N PHE A 78 -5.00 -1.83 -4.24
CA PHE A 78 -3.55 -1.89 -4.32
C PHE A 78 -2.98 -2.42 -3.00
N HIS A 79 -3.41 -1.85 -1.87
CA HIS A 79 -2.97 -2.27 -0.55
C HIS A 79 -3.43 -3.70 -0.22
N ALA A 80 -4.69 -4.05 -0.49
CA ALA A 80 -5.21 -5.39 -0.27
C ALA A 80 -4.46 -6.45 -1.10
N THR A 81 -4.16 -6.16 -2.37
CA THR A 81 -3.36 -7.05 -3.22
C THR A 81 -1.94 -7.19 -2.70
N GLY A 82 -1.33 -6.08 -2.25
CA GLY A 82 -0.01 -6.11 -1.61
C GLY A 82 0.02 -6.96 -0.33
N ILE A 83 -1.02 -6.91 0.49
CA ILE A 83 -1.17 -7.77 1.67
C ILE A 83 -1.29 -9.23 1.24
N ALA A 84 -2.14 -9.53 0.26
CA ALA A 84 -2.33 -10.88 -0.27
C ALA A 84 -1.04 -11.49 -0.85
N ILE A 85 -0.20 -10.68 -1.51
CA ILE A 85 1.11 -11.14 -2.01
C ILE A 85 2.04 -11.58 -0.86
N LYS A 86 1.94 -10.92 0.31
CA LYS A 86 2.74 -11.26 1.51
C LYS A 86 2.09 -12.33 2.39
N GLU A 87 0.84 -12.68 2.12
CA GLU A 87 0.10 -13.67 2.90
C GLU A 87 0.73 -15.05 2.74
N GLY A 88 0.88 -15.79 3.84
CA GLY A 88 1.50 -17.11 3.82
C GLY A 88 3.03 -17.15 3.60
N LEU A 89 3.69 -16.00 3.38
CA LEU A 89 5.16 -15.94 3.31
C LEU A 89 5.78 -16.04 4.72
N SER A 90 6.96 -16.67 4.80
CA SER A 90 7.75 -16.70 6.04
C SER A 90 8.27 -15.31 6.40
N ASP A 91 8.55 -15.08 7.68
CA ASP A 91 9.05 -13.79 8.17
C ASP A 91 10.39 -13.39 7.55
N ASP A 92 11.28 -14.36 7.26
CA ASP A 92 12.53 -14.11 6.55
C ASP A 92 12.29 -13.57 5.14
N VAL A 93 11.36 -14.17 4.38
CA VAL A 93 11.00 -13.72 3.02
C VAL A 93 10.34 -12.34 3.08
N LYS A 94 9.48 -12.08 4.07
CA LYS A 94 8.85 -10.76 4.26
C LYS A 94 9.89 -9.68 4.55
N LYS A 95 10.88 -9.95 5.40
CA LYS A 95 11.99 -9.01 5.67
C LYS A 95 12.81 -8.74 4.42
N GLU A 96 13.13 -9.77 3.65
CA GLU A 96 13.85 -9.63 2.40
C GLU A 96 13.08 -8.74 1.39
N LEU A 97 11.76 -8.96 1.27
CA LEU A 97 10.88 -8.14 0.43
C LEU A 97 10.77 -6.68 0.91
N GLU A 98 10.77 -6.44 2.22
CA GLU A 98 10.77 -5.09 2.80
C GLU A 98 12.06 -4.35 2.44
N VAL A 99 13.22 -5.00 2.54
CA VAL A 99 14.51 -4.44 2.10
C VAL A 99 14.48 -4.16 0.59
N HIS A 100 14.00 -5.11 -0.20
CA HIS A 100 13.84 -4.94 -1.65
C HIS A 100 12.95 -3.74 -1.96
N LYS A 101 11.78 -3.61 -1.30
CA LYS A 101 10.88 -2.46 -1.45
C LYS A 101 11.58 -1.14 -1.17
N GLN A 102 12.44 -1.05 -0.15
CA GLN A 102 13.21 0.17 0.13
C GLN A 102 14.19 0.50 -1.00
N GLU A 103 14.89 -0.50 -1.53
CA GLU A 103 15.79 -0.32 -2.68
C GLU A 103 15.03 0.13 -3.93
N VAL A 104 13.88 -0.49 -4.22
CA VAL A 104 12.96 -0.09 -5.30
C VAL A 104 12.48 1.35 -5.10
N THR A 105 12.14 1.72 -3.87
CA THR A 105 11.68 3.07 -3.53
C THR A 105 12.75 4.11 -3.84
N LYS A 106 14.01 3.85 -3.47
CA LYS A 106 15.15 4.71 -3.80
C LYS A 106 15.39 4.79 -5.31
N LEU A 107 15.37 3.63 -5.99
CA LEU A 107 15.66 3.50 -7.40
C LEU A 107 14.62 4.18 -8.29
N LEU A 108 13.34 4.16 -7.88
CA LEU A 108 12.24 4.83 -8.57
C LEU A 108 11.97 6.26 -8.09
N GLY A 109 12.69 6.74 -7.06
CA GLY A 109 12.45 8.07 -6.47
C GLY A 109 11.09 8.20 -5.78
N LEU A 110 10.51 7.10 -5.32
CA LEU A 110 9.24 7.07 -4.61
C LEU A 110 9.40 7.63 -3.19
N PRO A 111 8.36 8.25 -2.60
CA PRO A 111 8.42 8.67 -1.22
C PRO A 111 8.45 7.41 -0.35
N ALA A 112 9.35 7.37 0.64
CA ALA A 112 9.25 6.37 1.68
C ALA A 112 7.85 6.48 2.30
N GLY A 113 7.05 5.42 2.20
CA GLY A 113 5.72 5.39 2.80
C GLY A 113 5.80 5.68 4.31
N PRO A 114 4.69 6.10 4.94
CA PRO A 114 4.70 6.32 6.38
C PRO A 114 5.17 5.04 7.08
N ALA A 115 6.14 5.22 7.98
CA ALA A 115 6.71 4.18 8.82
C ALA A 115 5.69 3.64 9.84
#